data_AF-A0A3B9GXM8-F1
#
_entry.id   AF-A0A3B9GXM8-F1
#
_cell.length_a   1.000
_cell.length_b   1.000
_cell.length_c   1.000
_cell.angle_alpha   90.00
_cell.angle_beta   90.00
_cell.angle_gamma   90.00
#
_symmetry.space_group_name_H-M   'P 1'
#
loop_
_entity.id
_entity.type
_entity.pdbx_description
1 polymer ?
#
loop_
_entity_poly.entity_id
_entity_poly.type
_entity_poly.pdbx_seq_one_letter_code
_entity_poly.pdbx_strand_id
1 'polypeptide(L)'
;MIAATSGIILTACASAGPTPEAAAPVAVVAELTPEAPAPKGEILWDTYGVPHIYGSDAETVFYGYGYAQANSHANTIFRLYG
;
A
#
# COMPACT_ATOMS: atom_id res chain seq x y z
N MET A 1 53.31 -5.51 1.37
CA MET A 1 52.42 -6.55 1.93
C MET A 1 51.75 -5.96 3.14
N ILE A 2 50.50 -5.49 3.00
CA ILE A 2 49.71 -4.90 4.08
C ILE A 2 48.68 -5.94 4.47
N ALA A 3 48.80 -6.42 5.72
CA ALA A 3 47.96 -7.44 6.29
C ALA A 3 46.56 -6.89 6.56
N ALA A 4 45.56 -7.65 6.10
CA ALA A 4 44.18 -7.50 6.48
C ALA A 4 44.00 -7.85 7.96
N THR A 5 43.41 -6.95 8.73
CA THR A 5 42.83 -7.30 10.03
C THR A 5 41.43 -6.73 10.12
N SER A 6 40.51 -7.68 10.22
CA SER A 6 39.10 -7.58 10.55
C SER A 6 38.77 -6.60 11.67
N GLY A 7 37.63 -5.94 11.55
CA GLY A 7 37.06 -5.15 12.64
C GLY A 7 35.69 -4.58 12.27
N ILE A 8 34.69 -5.43 12.05
CA ILE A 8 33.29 -5.00 12.03
C ILE A 8 32.90 -4.74 13.48
N ILE A 9 32.82 -3.48 13.88
CA ILE A 9 32.26 -3.06 15.16
C ILE A 9 30.76 -2.88 14.97
N LEU A 10 29.97 -3.86 15.43
CA LEU A 10 28.52 -3.70 15.63
C LEU A 10 28.31 -2.89 16.92
N THR A 11 28.14 -1.58 16.81
CA THR A 11 27.63 -0.77 17.93
C THR A 11 26.11 -0.83 17.91
N ALA A 12 25.54 -1.69 18.77
CA ALA A 12 24.11 -1.68 19.08
C ALA A 12 23.82 -0.54 20.06
N CYS A 13 23.17 0.52 19.61
CA CYS A 13 22.58 1.52 20.49
C CYS A 13 21.14 1.09 20.82
N ALA A 14 20.96 0.41 21.95
CA ALA A 14 19.66 0.23 22.56
C ALA A 14 19.26 1.53 23.28
N SER A 15 18.24 2.23 22.78
CA SER A 15 17.54 3.26 23.56
C SER A 15 16.17 2.73 23.96
N ALA A 16 16.03 2.45 25.26
CA ALA A 16 14.77 2.07 25.88
C ALA A 16 13.83 3.29 26.04
N GLY A 17 12.57 3.13 25.59
CA GLY A 17 11.39 3.90 25.98
C GLY A 17 11.23 5.29 25.36
N PRO A 18 9.98 5.75 25.05
CA PRO A 18 8.79 5.54 25.86
C PRO A 18 7.72 4.64 25.20
N THR A 19 7.01 3.85 26.02
CA THR A 19 5.67 3.37 25.70
C THR A 19 4.64 4.34 26.29
N PRO A 20 4.05 5.25 25.51
CA PRO A 20 2.71 5.72 25.78
C PRO A 20 1.75 4.66 25.23
N GLU A 21 1.20 3.90 26.17
CA GLU A 21 -0.22 3.54 26.25
C GLU A 21 -1.05 3.89 25.02
N ALA A 22 -1.63 2.86 24.42
CA ALA A 22 -2.59 2.93 23.34
C ALA A 22 -3.74 3.89 23.69
N ALA A 23 -3.60 5.16 23.33
CA ALA A 23 -4.72 6.06 23.13
C ALA A 23 -5.46 5.54 21.90
N ALA A 24 -6.53 4.78 22.14
CA ALA A 24 -7.46 4.36 21.09
C ALA A 24 -7.83 5.61 20.26
N PRO A 25 -7.79 5.56 18.92
CA PRO A 25 -8.24 6.69 18.14
C PRO A 25 -9.73 6.87 18.43
N VAL A 26 -10.06 8.01 19.05
CA VAL A 26 -11.43 8.51 19.11
C VAL A 26 -11.92 8.52 17.66
N ALA A 27 -12.97 7.77 17.38
CA ALA A 27 -13.56 7.67 16.06
C ALA A 27 -14.05 9.06 15.65
N VAL A 28 -13.22 9.79 14.91
CA VAL A 28 -13.64 10.95 14.14
C VAL A 28 -14.54 10.37 13.06
N VAL A 29 -15.85 10.52 13.24
CA VAL A 29 -16.81 10.23 12.18
C VAL A 29 -16.59 11.31 11.14
N ALA A 30 -15.69 11.04 10.18
CA ALA A 30 -15.48 11.91 9.04
C ALA A 30 -16.82 12.01 8.30
N GLU A 31 -17.33 13.23 8.15
CA GLU A 31 -18.41 13.50 7.21
C GLU A 31 -18.00 12.96 5.84
N LEU A 32 -18.78 12.02 5.31
CA LEU A 32 -18.59 11.44 3.98
C LEU A 32 -18.84 12.53 2.94
N THR A 33 -17.82 13.33 2.67
CA THR A 33 -17.79 14.23 1.54
C THR A 33 -17.92 13.37 0.29
N PRO A 34 -18.79 13.71 -0.68
CA PRO A 34 -18.94 12.90 -1.88
C PRO A 34 -17.57 12.74 -2.55
N GLU A 35 -17.13 11.49 -2.66
CA GLU A 35 -15.89 11.11 -3.35
C GLU A 35 -15.91 11.75 -4.73
N ALA A 36 -14.80 12.35 -5.14
CA ALA A 36 -14.65 12.83 -6.50
C ALA A 36 -15.04 11.71 -7.49
N PRO A 37 -15.68 12.04 -8.63
CA PRO A 37 -16.04 11.02 -9.60
C PRO A 37 -14.79 10.23 -10.00
N ALA A 38 -14.92 8.90 -10.06
CA ALA A 38 -13.82 8.02 -10.41
C ALA A 38 -13.13 8.51 -11.70
N PRO A 39 -11.79 8.46 -11.77
CA PRO A 39 -11.06 8.83 -12.97
C PRO A 39 -11.58 8.07 -14.20
N LYS A 40 -11.67 8.74 -15.34
CA LYS A 40 -12.22 8.14 -16.57
C LYS A 40 -11.15 7.34 -17.30
N GLY A 41 -11.25 6.01 -17.23
CA GLY A 41 -10.40 5.06 -17.95
C GLY A 41 -11.17 3.83 -18.44
N GLU A 42 -10.45 2.90 -19.06
CA GLU A 42 -10.99 1.64 -19.58
C GLU A 42 -10.18 0.45 -19.07
N ILE A 43 -10.85 -0.65 -18.74
CA ILE A 43 -10.22 -1.93 -18.40
C ILE A 43 -10.72 -2.98 -19.37
N LEU A 44 -9.82 -3.49 -20.21
CA LEU A 44 -10.07 -4.63 -21.08
C LEU A 44 -9.56 -5.90 -20.41
N TRP A 45 -10.42 -6.91 -20.31
CA TRP A 45 -10.05 -8.21 -19.73
C TRP A 45 -9.79 -9.21 -20.85
N ASP A 46 -8.66 -9.91 -20.77
CA ASP A 46 -8.39 -11.02 -21.67
C ASP A 46 -9.12 -12.31 -21.24
N THR A 47 -8.91 -13.39 -22.00
CA THR A 47 -9.52 -14.71 -21.71
C THR A 47 -9.01 -15.36 -20.43
N TYR A 48 -7.83 -14.96 -19.93
CA TYR A 48 -7.22 -15.49 -18.72
C TYR A 48 -7.48 -14.61 -17.48
N GLY A 49 -8.23 -13.53 -17.63
CA GLY A 49 -8.53 -12.59 -16.56
C GLY A 49 -7.40 -11.60 -16.27
N VAL A 50 -6.48 -11.38 -17.21
CA VAL A 50 -5.44 -10.35 -17.10
C VAL A 50 -6.03 -8.99 -17.52
N PRO A 51 -5.96 -7.96 -16.66
CA PRO A 51 -6.48 -6.64 -16.98
C PRO A 51 -5.47 -5.82 -17.80
N HIS A 52 -5.91 -5.28 -18.93
CA HIS A 52 -5.23 -4.23 -19.68
C HIS A 52 -5.89 -2.88 -19.37
N ILE A 53 -5.20 -2.03 -18.62
CA ILE A 53 -5.76 -0.78 -18.09
C ILE A 53 -5.26 0.40 -18.92
N TYR A 54 -6.19 1.24 -19.37
CA TYR A 54 -5.93 2.43 -20.18
C TYR A 54 -6.46 3.69 -19.49
N GLY A 55 -5.68 4.76 -19.54
CA GLY A 55 -6.02 6.07 -19.00
C GLY A 55 -5.11 7.17 -19.55
N SER A 56 -5.56 8.42 -19.49
CA SER A 56 -4.81 9.59 -19.96
C SER A 56 -3.66 10.01 -19.03
N ASP A 57 -3.71 9.53 -17.78
CA ASP A 57 -2.81 9.91 -16.70
C ASP A 57 -2.62 8.74 -15.73
N ALA A 58 -1.58 8.88 -14.89
CA ALA A 58 -1.21 7.85 -13.93
C ALA A 58 -2.31 7.58 -12.91
N GLU A 59 -3.01 8.61 -12.43
CA GLU A 59 -4.08 8.46 -11.44
C GLU A 59 -5.19 7.56 -11.96
N THR A 60 -5.60 7.76 -13.21
CA THR A 60 -6.59 6.92 -13.89
C THR A 60 -6.12 5.47 -14.01
N VAL A 61 -4.88 5.26 -14.44
CA VAL A 61 -4.32 3.90 -14.60
C VAL A 61 -4.20 3.19 -13.25
N PHE A 62 -3.72 3.88 -12.21
CA PHE A 62 -3.57 3.28 -10.88
C PHE A 62 -4.91 3.04 -10.18
N TYR A 63 -5.91 3.88 -10.39
CA TYR A 63 -7.27 3.61 -9.94
C TYR A 63 -7.82 2.34 -10.58
N GLY A 64 -7.70 2.21 -11.91
CA GLY A 64 -8.09 0.99 -12.63
C GLY A 64 -7.32 -0.25 -12.17
N TYR A 65 -6.04 -0.11 -11.84
CA TYR A 65 -5.22 -1.18 -11.28
C TYR A 65 -5.73 -1.63 -9.91
N GLY A 66 -5.98 -0.69 -8.99
CA GLY A 66 -6.56 -1.01 -7.68
C GLY A 66 -7.91 -1.72 -7.80
N TYR A 67 -8.76 -1.25 -8.71
CA TYR A 67 -10.04 -1.91 -9.01
C TYR A 67 -9.85 -3.34 -9.51
N ALA A 68 -8.93 -3.58 -10.44
CA ALA A 68 -8.66 -4.92 -10.94
C ALA A 68 -8.13 -5.86 -9.85
N GLN A 69 -7.26 -5.36 -8.96
CA GLN A 69 -6.76 -6.12 -7.82
C GLN A 69 -7.90 -6.52 -6.87
N ALA A 70 -8.81 -5.59 -6.56
CA ALA A 70 -9.99 -5.87 -5.74
C ALA A 70 -10.92 -6.87 -6.44
N ASN A 71 -11.16 -6.71 -7.74
CA ASN A 71 -12.01 -7.60 -8.53
C ASN A 71 -11.53 -9.06 -8.50
N SER A 72 -10.22 -9.29 -8.61
CA SER A 72 -9.65 -10.63 -8.63
C SER A 72 -9.33 -11.21 -7.24
N HIS A 73 -8.99 -10.37 -6.26
CA HIS A 73 -8.36 -10.81 -5.00
C HIS A 73 -8.92 -10.16 -3.73
N ALA A 74 -10.14 -9.60 -3.74
CA ALA A 74 -10.73 -8.89 -2.58
C ALA A 74 -10.58 -9.63 -1.25
N ASN A 75 -10.92 -10.93 -1.19
CA ASN A 75 -10.83 -11.70 0.06
C ASN A 75 -9.41 -11.74 0.65
N THR A 76 -8.40 -11.88 -0.21
CA THR A 76 -6.99 -11.88 0.21
C THR A 76 -6.58 -10.50 0.72
N ILE A 77 -7.00 -9.45 0.01
CA ILE A 77 -6.74 -8.06 0.40
C ILE A 77 -7.35 -7.78 1.78
N PHE A 78 -8.63 -8.11 1.98
CA PHE A 78 -9.30 -7.93 3.28
C PHE A 78 -8.67 -8.77 4.40
N ARG A 79 -8.24 -10.01 4.11
CA ARG A 79 -7.56 -10.83 5.12
C ARG A 79 -6.23 -10.24 5.59
N LEU A 80 -5.50 -9.55 4.72
CA LEU A 80 -4.16 -9.03 5.03
C LEU A 80 -4.18 -7.59 5.55
N TYR A 81 -5.17 -6.79 5.16
CA TYR A 81 -5.19 -5.34 5.39
C TYR A 81 -6.52 -4.78 5.91
N GLY A 82 -7.54 -5.63 6.11
CA GLY A 82 -8.88 -5.25 6.56
C GLY A 82 -9.11 -5.34 8.06
#